data_AF-A0A3D5LHN1-F1
#
_entry.id   AF-A0A3D5LHN1-F1
#
_cell.length_a   1.000
_cell.length_b   1.000
_cell.length_c   1.000
_cell.angle_alpha   90.00
_cell.angle_beta   90.00
_cell.angle_gamma   90.00
#
_symmetry.space_group_name_H-M   'P 1'
#
loop_
_entity.id
_entity.type
_entity.pdbx_description
1 polymer ?
#
loop_
_entity_poly.entity_id
_entity_poly.type
_entity_poly.pdbx_seq_one_letter_code
_entity_poly.pdbx_strand_id
1 'polypeptide(L)'
;MKSKVEFYKAFFEELEKKGFGVDKPSSPDYVVDILFKGKTVAFYTKNDMIEKNPFEDIPEKQMERLWSIAKATVSLCGICNDKPYDDQKTEKLNNNVMKLNEHNGVILACKQHPLLGYVLSTYKQDTQNNNRPIQRQYFYNKEEAFESFAVRSGLVDEKKLFTESELKILYDGLIKVSTQDESLSQDQLEEVGKLVNRMEELLPELHKEEKRFDMSKLLDAISFGNMGNGMER
;
A
#
# COMPACT_ATOMS: atom_id res chain seq x y z
N MET A 1 3.69 4.68 -3.77
CA MET A 1 3.35 3.54 -4.65
C MET A 1 3.12 2.30 -3.80
N LYS A 2 2.03 1.56 -4.07
CA LYS A 2 1.61 0.37 -3.33
C LYS A 2 2.16 -0.93 -3.91
N SER A 3 2.56 -0.96 -5.19
CA SER A 3 3.05 -2.21 -5.80
C SER A 3 3.99 -2.04 -6.99
N LYS A 4 4.72 -3.12 -7.28
CA LYS A 4 5.57 -3.31 -8.47
C LYS A 4 4.83 -3.07 -9.79
N VAL A 5 3.55 -3.44 -9.84
CA VAL A 5 2.72 -3.34 -11.05
C VAL A 5 2.41 -1.89 -11.37
N GLU A 6 2.23 -1.04 -10.34
CA GLU A 6 2.04 0.40 -10.53
C GLU A 6 3.29 1.05 -11.12
N PHE A 7 4.49 0.63 -10.68
CA PHE A 7 5.73 1.09 -11.31
C PHE A 7 5.78 0.73 -12.80
N TYR A 8 5.48 -0.52 -13.17
CA TYR A 8 5.51 -0.92 -14.58
C TYR A 8 4.59 -0.09 -15.44
N LYS A 9 3.34 0.12 -14.99
CA LYS A 9 2.38 0.96 -15.71
C LYS A 9 2.91 2.37 -15.91
N ALA A 10 3.34 3.02 -14.82
CA ALA A 10 3.88 4.37 -14.89
C ALA A 10 5.13 4.47 -15.77
N PHE A 11 6.04 3.48 -15.69
CA PHE A 11 7.27 3.46 -16.45
C PHE A 11 7.01 3.30 -17.94
N PHE A 12 6.16 2.34 -18.33
CA PHE A 12 5.85 2.09 -19.73
C PHE A 12 5.04 3.23 -20.35
N GLU A 13 4.12 3.84 -19.61
CA GLU A 13 3.43 5.06 -20.05
C GLU A 13 4.41 6.23 -20.25
N GLU A 14 5.38 6.42 -19.36
CA GLU A 14 6.40 7.46 -19.53
C GLU A 14 7.34 7.17 -20.71
N LEU A 15 7.68 5.92 -20.99
CA LEU A 15 8.44 5.54 -22.18
C LEU A 15 7.71 5.98 -23.45
N GLU A 16 6.41 5.67 -23.57
CA GLU A 16 5.57 6.04 -24.71
C GLU A 16 5.48 7.56 -24.89
N LYS A 17 5.24 8.31 -23.81
CA LYS A 17 5.22 9.79 -23.84
C LYS A 17 6.55 10.39 -24.30
N LYS A 18 7.67 9.70 -24.06
CA LYS A 18 9.01 10.14 -24.47
C LYS A 18 9.43 9.57 -25.84
N GLY A 19 8.54 8.92 -26.58
CA GLY A 19 8.76 8.47 -27.95
C GLY A 19 9.47 7.12 -28.08
N PHE A 20 9.48 6.32 -27.01
CA PHE A 20 9.76 4.89 -27.09
C PHE A 20 8.47 4.12 -27.38
N GLY A 21 8.57 2.94 -27.96
CA GLY A 21 7.47 1.98 -28.06
C GLY A 21 7.61 0.88 -27.02
N VAL A 22 6.51 0.29 -26.61
CA VAL A 22 6.47 -0.85 -25.70
C VAL A 22 5.65 -1.97 -26.36
N ASP A 23 6.32 -3.04 -26.76
CA ASP A 23 5.70 -4.19 -27.43
C ASP A 23 5.69 -5.44 -26.56
N LYS A 24 4.94 -6.43 -27.04
CA LYS A 24 4.93 -7.79 -26.47
C LYS A 24 6.35 -8.34 -26.39
N PRO A 25 6.68 -9.08 -25.32
CA PRO A 25 8.03 -9.61 -25.14
C PRO A 25 8.37 -10.61 -26.24
N SER A 26 9.57 -10.51 -26.78
CA SER A 26 10.12 -11.47 -27.76
C SER A 26 10.59 -12.78 -27.12
N SER A 27 10.78 -12.80 -25.79
CA SER A 27 11.24 -13.95 -25.02
C SER A 27 10.40 -14.12 -23.75
N PRO A 28 10.18 -15.36 -23.26
CA PRO A 28 9.55 -15.59 -21.97
C PRO A 28 10.29 -14.98 -20.78
N ASP A 29 11.57 -14.62 -20.92
CA ASP A 29 12.36 -13.99 -19.84
C ASP A 29 12.11 -12.48 -19.72
N TYR A 30 11.43 -11.89 -20.72
CA TYR A 30 11.12 -10.47 -20.78
C TYR A 30 9.67 -10.20 -20.41
N VAL A 31 9.44 -9.00 -19.88
CA VAL A 31 8.12 -8.45 -19.60
C VAL A 31 7.63 -7.70 -20.83
N VAL A 32 8.49 -6.86 -21.43
CA VAL A 32 8.21 -6.11 -22.66
C VAL A 32 9.49 -5.87 -23.46
N ASP A 33 9.32 -5.67 -24.76
CA ASP A 33 10.35 -5.18 -25.66
C ASP A 33 10.23 -3.65 -25.77
N ILE A 34 11.35 -2.94 -25.69
CA ILE A 34 11.39 -1.47 -25.76
C ILE A 34 11.92 -1.06 -27.13
N LEU A 35 11.13 -0.29 -27.86
CA LEU A 35 11.43 0.15 -29.22
C LEU A 35 11.76 1.64 -29.26
N PHE A 36 12.54 2.04 -30.24
CA PHE A 36 12.72 3.43 -30.61
C PHE A 36 12.82 3.55 -32.13
N LYS A 37 11.96 4.39 -32.73
CA LYS A 37 11.87 4.54 -34.18
C LYS A 37 11.69 3.19 -34.91
N GLY A 38 10.90 2.28 -34.34
CA GLY A 38 10.59 0.98 -34.92
C GLY A 38 11.68 -0.10 -34.76
N LYS A 39 12.78 0.18 -34.05
CA LYS A 39 13.81 -0.81 -33.73
C LYS A 39 13.78 -1.16 -32.25
N THR A 40 13.91 -2.45 -31.91
CA THR A 40 14.06 -2.91 -30.53
C THR A 40 15.44 -2.53 -29.99
N VAL A 41 15.47 -1.72 -28.94
CA VAL A 41 16.70 -1.14 -28.40
C VAL A 41 17.05 -1.69 -27.01
N ALA A 42 16.05 -2.15 -26.26
CA ALA A 42 16.26 -2.75 -24.96
C ALA A 42 15.10 -3.69 -24.61
N PHE A 43 15.30 -4.50 -23.58
CA PHE A 43 14.31 -5.41 -23.02
C PHE A 43 14.11 -5.09 -21.54
N TYR A 44 12.87 -5.09 -21.08
CA TYR A 44 12.59 -5.05 -19.65
C TYR A 44 12.40 -6.47 -19.13
N THR A 45 13.26 -6.93 -18.23
CA THR A 45 13.28 -8.33 -17.80
C THR A 45 12.38 -8.61 -16.60
N LYS A 46 12.05 -9.88 -16.37
CA LYS A 46 11.30 -10.31 -15.17
C LYS A 46 12.03 -10.01 -13.85
N ASN A 47 13.34 -9.82 -13.92
CA ASN A 47 14.20 -9.42 -12.80
C ASN A 47 14.28 -7.90 -12.63
N ASP A 48 13.39 -7.13 -13.29
CA ASP A 48 13.30 -5.67 -13.18
C ASP A 48 14.51 -4.90 -13.71
N MET A 49 15.18 -5.46 -14.71
CA MET A 49 16.34 -4.83 -15.34
C MET A 49 16.02 -4.37 -16.75
N ILE A 50 16.70 -3.31 -17.17
CA ILE A 50 16.73 -2.87 -18.55
C ILE A 50 18.00 -3.46 -19.17
N GLU A 51 17.83 -4.41 -20.08
CA GLU A 51 18.92 -5.03 -20.82
C GLU A 51 19.02 -4.42 -22.22
N LYS A 52 20.21 -3.93 -22.58
CA LYS A 52 20.50 -3.41 -23.92
C LYS A 52 20.35 -4.54 -24.93
N ASN A 53 19.75 -4.27 -26.09
CA ASN A 53 19.68 -5.28 -27.15
C ASN A 53 21.10 -5.67 -27.62
N PRO A 54 21.53 -6.93 -27.45
CA PRO A 54 22.88 -7.34 -27.83
C PRO A 54 23.07 -7.54 -29.34
N PHE A 55 21.97 -7.57 -30.11
CA PHE A 55 21.99 -7.85 -31.55
C PHE A 55 22.02 -6.58 -32.41
N GLU A 56 21.88 -5.40 -31.81
CA GLU A 56 21.85 -4.11 -32.49
C GLU A 56 22.89 -3.17 -31.88
N ASP A 57 23.48 -2.30 -32.70
CA ASP A 57 24.37 -1.25 -32.22
C ASP A 57 23.53 -0.07 -31.70
N ILE A 58 23.22 -0.11 -30.40
CA ILE A 58 22.41 0.92 -29.73
C ILE A 58 23.34 1.99 -29.13
N PRO A 59 23.17 3.28 -29.51
CA PRO A 59 23.96 4.37 -28.94
C PRO A 59 23.82 4.48 -27.42
N GLU A 60 24.92 4.72 -26.71
CA GLU A 60 24.92 4.81 -25.24
C GLU A 60 23.96 5.89 -24.72
N LYS A 61 23.92 7.05 -25.40
CA LYS A 61 23.00 8.16 -25.10
C LYS A 61 21.53 7.71 -25.07
N GLN A 62 21.17 6.70 -25.84
CA GLN A 62 19.81 6.17 -25.86
C GLN A 62 19.52 5.31 -24.63
N MET A 63 20.49 4.50 -24.19
CA MET A 63 20.40 3.74 -22.94
C MET A 63 20.39 4.67 -21.72
N GLU A 64 21.24 5.70 -21.71
CA GLU A 64 21.23 6.75 -20.69
C GLU A 64 19.85 7.41 -20.56
N ARG A 65 19.19 7.68 -21.70
CA ARG A 65 17.84 8.23 -21.72
C ARG A 65 16.82 7.26 -21.11
N LEU A 66 16.89 5.96 -21.41
CA LEU A 66 16.02 4.94 -20.80
C LEU A 66 16.22 4.87 -19.28
N TRP A 67 17.47 4.80 -18.82
CA TRP A 67 17.77 4.79 -17.39
C TRP A 67 17.35 6.09 -16.69
N SER A 68 17.48 7.23 -17.36
CA SER A 68 17.01 8.52 -16.82
C SER A 68 15.49 8.54 -16.66
N ILE A 69 14.74 7.98 -17.62
CA ILE A 69 13.28 7.87 -17.51
C ILE A 69 12.92 6.95 -16.34
N ALA A 70 13.55 5.77 -16.26
CA ALA A 70 13.31 4.84 -15.17
C ALA A 70 13.57 5.48 -13.80
N LYS A 71 14.72 6.14 -13.61
CA LYS A 71 15.04 6.87 -12.37
C LYS A 71 14.01 7.94 -12.04
N ALA A 72 13.57 8.72 -13.04
CA ALA A 72 12.54 9.73 -12.84
C ALA A 72 11.19 9.10 -12.43
N THR A 73 10.80 7.98 -13.04
CA THR A 73 9.59 7.23 -12.69
C THR A 73 9.67 6.67 -11.28
N VAL A 74 10.82 6.13 -10.87
CA VAL A 74 11.03 5.62 -9.51
C VAL A 74 10.78 6.73 -8.48
N SER A 75 11.30 7.93 -8.73
CA SER A 75 11.04 9.11 -7.89
C SER A 75 9.56 9.53 -7.93
N LEU A 76 8.92 9.54 -9.10
CA LEU A 76 7.50 9.86 -9.26
C LEU A 76 6.60 8.91 -8.45
N CYS A 77 6.95 7.63 -8.45
CA CYS A 77 6.23 6.59 -7.71
C CYS A 77 6.47 6.65 -6.19
N GLY A 78 7.39 7.48 -5.72
CA GLY A 78 7.78 7.54 -4.30
C GLY A 78 8.45 6.24 -3.84
N ILE A 79 9.22 5.61 -4.72
CA ILE A 79 10.02 4.46 -4.35
C ILE A 79 11.24 4.94 -3.57
N CYS A 80 11.64 4.19 -2.55
CA CYS A 80 12.76 4.49 -1.68
C CYS A 80 14.07 4.52 -2.48
N ASN A 81 14.53 5.72 -2.85
CA ASN A 81 15.81 5.94 -3.53
C ASN A 81 16.93 6.30 -2.57
N ASP A 82 16.59 6.89 -1.43
CA ASP A 82 17.56 7.24 -0.41
C ASP A 82 17.93 6.01 0.41
N LYS A 83 19.21 5.92 0.75
CA LYS A 83 19.73 4.82 1.56
C LYS A 83 19.03 4.80 2.92
N PRO A 84 18.26 3.75 3.25
CA PRO A 84 17.44 3.77 4.47
C PRO A 84 18.22 3.36 5.73
N TYR A 85 19.56 3.33 5.67
CA TYR A 85 20.41 2.79 6.73
C TYR A 85 21.82 3.39 6.72
N ASP A 86 22.47 3.29 7.88
CA ASP A 86 23.86 3.70 8.11
C ASP A 86 24.76 2.47 8.06
N ASP A 87 25.79 2.47 7.20
CA ASP A 87 26.70 1.34 7.03
C ASP A 87 27.37 0.89 8.33
N GLN A 88 27.58 1.80 9.27
CA GLN A 88 28.26 1.48 10.53
C GLN A 88 27.38 0.71 11.51
N LYS A 89 26.06 0.76 11.33
CA LYS A 89 25.07 0.22 12.29
C LYS A 89 24.28 -0.97 11.75
N THR A 90 24.54 -1.37 10.50
CA THR A 90 23.67 -2.30 9.77
C THR A 90 24.39 -3.62 9.50
N GLU A 91 23.79 -4.72 9.94
CA GLU A 91 24.32 -6.06 9.70
C GLU A 91 24.07 -6.48 8.26
N LYS A 92 25.12 -6.91 7.56
CA LYS A 92 25.02 -7.46 6.20
C LYS A 92 24.72 -8.96 6.26
N LEU A 93 23.54 -9.32 5.79
CA LEU A 93 23.11 -10.70 5.61
C LEU A 93 23.54 -11.25 4.24
N ASN A 94 23.24 -12.52 4.01
CA ASN A 94 23.45 -13.20 2.74
C ASN A 94 22.78 -12.45 1.56
N ASN A 95 23.34 -12.59 0.36
CA ASN A 95 22.83 -12.01 -0.90
C ASN A 95 22.74 -10.47 -0.91
N ASN A 96 23.66 -9.78 -0.21
CA ASN A 96 23.70 -8.32 -0.11
C ASN A 96 22.43 -7.70 0.48
N VAL A 97 21.73 -8.45 1.34
CA VAL A 97 20.60 -7.93 2.10
C VAL A 97 21.13 -7.29 3.37
N MET A 98 20.67 -6.09 3.68
CA MET A 98 21.04 -5.34 4.87
C MET A 98 19.91 -5.45 5.89
N LYS A 99 20.22 -5.94 7.10
CA LYS A 99 19.27 -6.04 8.20
C LYS A 99 19.23 -4.70 8.94
N LEU A 100 18.10 -4.00 8.81
CA LEU A 100 17.92 -2.68 9.38
C LEU A 100 17.53 -2.74 10.85
N ASN A 101 16.65 -3.68 11.20
CA ASN A 101 16.20 -3.87 12.57
C ASN A 101 15.62 -5.28 12.77
N GLU A 102 15.59 -5.73 14.02
CA GLU A 102 14.92 -6.95 14.44
C GLU A 102 14.26 -6.75 15.79
N HIS A 103 12.99 -7.13 15.89
CA HIS A 103 12.24 -7.08 17.14
C HIS A 103 11.20 -8.22 17.17
N ASN A 104 11.11 -8.93 18.30
CA ASN A 104 10.21 -10.06 18.51
C ASN A 104 10.20 -11.09 17.36
N GLY A 105 11.39 -11.41 16.82
CA GLY A 105 11.57 -12.37 15.74
C GLY A 105 11.06 -11.90 14.36
N VAL A 106 10.65 -10.63 14.24
CA VAL A 106 10.40 -9.97 12.95
C VAL A 106 11.62 -9.17 12.57
N ILE A 107 12.04 -9.29 11.32
CA ILE A 107 13.17 -8.59 10.74
C ILE A 107 12.66 -7.59 9.71
N LEU A 108 13.18 -6.36 9.80
CA LEU A 108 13.15 -5.36 8.73
C LEU A 108 14.49 -5.39 8.01
N ALA A 109 14.45 -5.66 6.70
CA ALA A 109 15.64 -5.72 5.87
C ALA A 109 15.45 -4.92 4.58
N CYS A 110 16.57 -4.61 3.94
CA CYS A 110 16.62 -3.84 2.71
C CYS A 110 17.62 -4.45 1.74
N LYS A 111 17.30 -4.43 0.45
CA LYS A 111 18.22 -4.80 -0.63
C LYS A 111 18.24 -3.69 -1.67
N GLN A 112 19.44 -3.29 -2.09
CA GLN A 112 19.58 -2.37 -3.20
C GLN A 112 19.24 -3.09 -4.51
N HIS A 113 18.32 -2.50 -5.26
CA HIS A 113 17.89 -2.89 -6.58
C HIS A 113 18.48 -1.94 -7.63
N PRO A 114 19.12 -2.44 -8.71
CA PRO A 114 19.81 -1.58 -9.67
C PRO A 114 18.92 -0.52 -10.33
N LEU A 115 17.65 -0.84 -10.54
CA LEU A 115 16.68 0.06 -11.17
C LEU A 115 15.75 0.75 -10.17
N LEU A 116 15.34 0.05 -9.11
CA LEU A 116 14.23 0.45 -8.24
C LEU A 116 14.72 1.10 -6.93
N GLY A 117 16.02 1.42 -6.82
CA GLY A 117 16.57 1.99 -5.59
C GLY A 117 16.66 0.94 -4.49
N TYR A 118 15.96 1.13 -3.38
CA TYR A 118 15.99 0.25 -2.21
C TYR A 118 14.66 -0.45 -2.01
N VAL A 119 14.67 -1.78 -2.08
CA VAL A 119 13.50 -2.62 -1.81
C VAL A 119 13.58 -3.10 -0.37
N LEU A 120 12.56 -2.75 0.41
CA LEU A 120 12.45 -3.15 1.80
C LEU A 120 11.65 -4.44 1.93
N SER A 121 11.86 -5.17 3.01
CA SER A 121 11.10 -6.37 3.31
C SER A 121 10.96 -6.58 4.80
N THR A 122 9.79 -7.08 5.21
CA THR A 122 9.54 -7.54 6.58
C THR A 122 9.25 -9.04 6.57
N TYR A 123 9.91 -9.80 7.44
CA TYR A 123 9.74 -11.26 7.50
C TYR A 123 10.04 -11.80 8.91
N LYS A 124 9.57 -13.02 9.19
CA LYS A 124 9.98 -13.78 10.38
C LYS A 124 11.02 -14.82 10.00
N GLN A 125 11.84 -15.26 10.95
CA GLN A 125 12.73 -16.40 10.75
C GLN A 125 12.11 -17.67 11.31
N ASP A 126 12.16 -18.74 10.53
CA ASP A 126 11.83 -20.07 11.02
C ASP A 126 13.02 -20.64 11.81
N THR A 127 12.93 -20.55 13.14
CA THR A 127 13.96 -21.04 14.06
C THR A 127 14.13 -22.56 14.03
N GLN A 128 13.16 -23.30 13.48
CA GLN A 128 13.24 -24.76 13.33
C GLN A 128 13.84 -25.17 11.98
N ASN A 129 13.73 -24.34 10.95
CA ASN A 129 14.29 -24.60 9.61
C ASN A 129 15.38 -23.61 9.22
N ASN A 130 16.51 -23.66 9.94
CA ASN A 130 17.75 -22.97 9.57
C ASN A 130 17.59 -21.45 9.35
N ASN A 131 16.73 -20.80 10.15
CA ASN A 131 16.44 -19.37 10.10
C ASN A 131 15.97 -18.87 8.73
N ARG A 132 15.31 -19.74 7.95
CA ARG A 132 14.77 -19.36 6.64
C ARG A 132 13.72 -18.24 6.79
N PRO A 133 13.74 -17.23 5.91
CA PRO A 133 12.70 -16.21 5.90
C PRO A 133 11.34 -16.81 5.60
N ILE A 134 10.36 -16.58 6.48
CA ILE A 134 8.96 -16.97 6.33
C ILE A 134 8.06 -15.73 6.40
N GLN A 135 6.89 -15.80 5.76
CA GLN A 135 5.91 -14.70 5.70
C GLN A 135 6.54 -13.37 5.22
N ARG A 136 7.41 -13.44 4.22
CA ARG A 136 8.10 -12.26 3.71
C ARG A 136 7.15 -11.37 2.92
N GLN A 137 7.13 -10.09 3.26
CA GLN A 137 6.43 -9.04 2.54
C GLN A 137 7.46 -8.06 1.99
N TYR A 138 7.23 -7.54 0.78
CA TYR A 138 8.11 -6.59 0.10
C TYR A 138 7.43 -5.23 0.01
N PHE A 139 8.23 -4.18 0.18
CA PHE A 139 7.78 -2.80 0.18
C PHE A 139 8.73 -1.96 -0.64
N TYR A 140 8.17 -1.00 -1.37
CA TYR A 140 8.92 -0.10 -2.23
C TYR A 140 8.99 1.32 -1.67
N ASN A 141 8.15 1.65 -0.70
CA ASN A 141 8.27 2.88 0.08
C ASN A 141 8.70 2.54 1.51
N LYS A 142 9.28 3.52 2.19
CA LYS A 142 9.87 3.33 3.52
C LYS A 142 8.79 3.29 4.58
N GLU A 143 7.79 4.15 4.45
CA GLU A 143 6.73 4.36 5.42
C GLU A 143 5.92 3.08 5.64
N GLU A 144 5.42 2.44 4.57
CA GLU A 144 4.68 1.17 4.67
C GLU A 144 5.55 0.04 5.22
N ALA A 145 6.84 0.01 4.86
CA ALA A 145 7.75 -1.01 5.35
C ALA A 145 7.95 -0.89 6.87
N PHE A 146 8.05 0.35 7.37
CA PHE A 146 8.25 0.65 8.79
C PHE A 146 6.96 0.44 9.58
N GLU A 147 5.81 0.83 9.04
CA GLU A 147 4.49 0.54 9.63
C GLU A 147 4.26 -0.97 9.73
N SER A 148 4.49 -1.71 8.64
CA SER A 148 4.41 -3.17 8.63
C SER A 148 5.33 -3.79 9.67
N PHE A 149 6.57 -3.31 9.78
CA PHE A 149 7.51 -3.80 10.77
C PHE A 149 7.01 -3.52 12.19
N ALA A 150 6.59 -2.29 12.48
CA ALA A 150 6.17 -1.87 13.81
C ALA A 150 4.95 -2.66 14.30
N VAL A 151 3.98 -2.87 13.42
CA VAL A 151 2.79 -3.68 13.69
C VAL A 151 3.17 -5.16 13.89
N ARG A 152 3.87 -5.77 12.93
CA ARG A 152 4.15 -7.22 12.96
C ARG A 152 5.08 -7.63 14.10
N SER A 153 5.98 -6.74 14.49
CA SER A 153 6.89 -6.94 15.62
C SER A 153 6.24 -6.63 16.98
N GLY A 154 5.05 -6.01 17.01
CA GLY A 154 4.38 -5.60 18.24
C GLY A 154 4.96 -4.36 18.91
N LEU A 155 5.76 -3.55 18.19
CA LEU A 155 6.18 -2.23 18.64
C LEU A 155 4.99 -1.27 18.74
N VAL A 156 3.99 -1.46 17.89
CA VAL A 156 2.71 -0.79 17.96
C VAL A 156 1.69 -1.79 18.47
N ASP A 157 1.07 -1.48 19.60
CA ASP A 157 -0.14 -2.15 20.02
C ASP A 157 -1.27 -1.66 19.11
N GLU A 158 -1.71 -2.48 18.16
CA GLU A 158 -2.80 -2.16 17.22
C GLU A 158 -4.07 -1.68 17.95
N LYS A 159 -4.23 -2.03 19.24
CA LYS A 159 -5.35 -1.63 20.09
C LYS A 159 -5.17 -0.25 20.74
N LYS A 160 -4.03 0.42 20.55
CA LYS A 160 -3.68 1.71 21.18
C LYS A 160 -3.17 2.76 20.18
N LEU A 161 -3.58 2.70 18.91
CA LEU A 161 -3.24 3.72 17.90
C LEU A 161 -3.76 5.11 18.26
N PHE A 162 -4.81 5.17 19.08
CA PHE A 162 -5.41 6.36 19.62
C PHE A 162 -5.58 6.19 21.13
N THR A 163 -5.44 7.28 21.87
CA THR A 163 -5.89 7.34 23.25
C THR A 163 -7.42 7.23 23.31
N GLU A 164 -7.96 6.82 24.46
CA GLU A 164 -9.41 6.73 24.67
C GLU A 164 -10.13 8.07 24.37
N SER A 165 -9.51 9.18 24.74
CA SER A 165 -10.03 10.52 24.47
C SER A 165 -10.04 10.86 22.98
N GLU A 166 -9.00 10.49 22.23
CA GLU A 166 -8.96 10.69 20.77
C GLU A 166 -10.01 9.84 20.05
N LEU A 167 -10.22 8.59 20.49
CA LEU A 167 -11.27 7.74 19.94
C LEU A 167 -12.67 8.27 20.23
N LYS A 168 -12.93 8.80 21.44
CA LYS A 168 -14.20 9.45 21.77
C LYS A 168 -14.48 10.65 20.86
N ILE A 169 -13.49 11.50 20.63
CA ILE A 169 -13.62 12.67 19.72
C ILE A 169 -13.91 12.21 18.28
N LEU A 170 -13.20 11.20 17.79
CA LEU A 170 -13.38 10.68 16.44
C LEU A 170 -14.75 10.00 16.28
N TYR A 171 -15.16 9.21 17.25
CA TYR A 171 -16.48 8.56 17.29
C TYR A 171 -17.60 9.61 17.24
N ASP A 172 -17.56 10.62 18.10
CA ASP A 172 -18.54 11.72 18.10
C ASP A 172 -18.59 12.47 16.76
N GLY A 173 -17.43 12.67 16.13
CA GLY A 173 -17.32 13.26 14.80
C GLY A 173 -18.00 12.39 13.73
N LEU A 174 -17.75 11.09 13.73
CA LEU A 174 -18.33 10.14 12.77
C LEU A 174 -19.85 9.98 12.93
N ILE A 175 -20.36 10.02 14.17
CA ILE A 175 -21.81 10.01 14.43
C ILE A 175 -22.45 11.31 13.91
N LYS A 176 -21.84 12.48 14.12
CA LYS A 176 -22.36 13.75 13.58
C LYS A 176 -22.37 13.74 12.05
N VAL A 177 -21.29 13.30 11.43
CA VAL A 177 -21.19 13.21 9.96
C VAL A 177 -22.24 12.24 9.40
N SER A 178 -22.44 11.07 10.01
CA SER A 178 -23.45 10.11 9.54
C SER A 178 -24.90 10.55 9.76
N THR A 179 -25.16 11.52 10.64
CA THR A 179 -26.52 11.99 10.97
C THR A 179 -26.87 13.37 10.42
N GLN A 180 -25.88 14.20 10.08
CA GLN A 180 -26.09 15.60 9.70
C GLN A 180 -25.60 15.92 8.29
N ASP A 181 -24.80 15.05 7.67
CA ASP A 181 -24.27 15.28 6.33
C ASP A 181 -25.09 14.54 5.26
N GLU A 182 -26.03 15.27 4.64
CA GLU A 182 -26.86 14.78 3.54
C GLU A 182 -26.10 14.62 2.22
N SER A 183 -24.82 15.04 2.15
CA SER A 183 -24.01 14.96 0.92
C SER A 183 -23.31 13.61 0.71
N LEU A 184 -23.36 12.73 1.72
CA LEU A 184 -22.71 11.42 1.66
C LEU A 184 -23.48 10.44 0.79
N SER A 185 -22.77 9.71 -0.07
CA SER A 185 -23.35 8.59 -0.80
C SER A 185 -23.61 7.39 0.11
N GLN A 186 -24.45 6.47 -0.36
CA GLN A 186 -24.77 5.24 0.38
C GLN A 186 -23.52 4.40 0.68
N ASP A 187 -22.58 4.30 -0.27
CA ASP A 187 -21.31 3.60 -0.09
C ASP A 187 -20.42 4.27 0.98
N GLN A 188 -20.42 5.61 1.02
CA GLN A 188 -19.68 6.36 2.03
C GLN A 188 -20.28 6.17 3.43
N LEU A 189 -21.61 6.13 3.55
CA LEU A 189 -22.31 5.84 4.80
C LEU A 189 -22.02 4.43 5.31
N GLU A 190 -21.89 3.44 4.41
CA GLU A 190 -21.52 2.08 4.78
C GLU A 190 -20.08 2.00 5.32
N GLU A 191 -19.13 2.69 4.68
CA GLU A 191 -17.75 2.75 5.16
C GLU A 191 -17.63 3.48 6.51
N VAL A 192 -18.39 4.56 6.71
CA VAL A 192 -18.51 5.23 8.02
C VAL A 192 -19.06 4.26 9.07
N GLY A 193 -20.09 3.47 8.74
CA GLY A 193 -20.64 2.44 9.63
C GLY A 193 -19.62 1.37 10.01
N LYS A 194 -18.82 0.87 9.07
CA LYS A 194 -17.74 -0.09 9.35
C LYS A 194 -16.69 0.51 10.29
N LEU A 195 -16.35 1.78 10.10
CA LEU A 195 -15.38 2.48 10.94
C LEU A 195 -15.90 2.67 12.38
N VAL A 196 -17.16 3.05 12.53
CA VAL A 196 -17.84 3.16 13.83
C VAL A 196 -17.83 1.82 14.56
N ASN A 197 -18.24 0.73 13.90
CA ASN A 197 -18.23 -0.61 14.50
C ASN A 197 -16.84 -1.02 14.99
N ARG A 198 -15.81 -0.73 14.19
CA ARG A 198 -14.42 -1.02 14.58
C ARG A 198 -13.97 -0.19 15.79
N MET A 199 -14.41 1.06 15.92
CA MET A 199 -14.13 1.89 17.10
C MET A 199 -14.86 1.37 18.34
N GLU A 200 -16.11 0.92 18.20
CA GLU A 200 -16.87 0.29 19.29
C GLU A 200 -16.24 -1.03 19.77
N GLU A 201 -15.68 -1.83 18.87
CA GLU A 201 -14.92 -3.04 19.24
C GLU A 201 -13.65 -2.72 20.04
N LEU A 202 -12.99 -1.60 19.74
CA LEU A 202 -11.78 -1.15 20.42
C LEU A 202 -12.08 -0.49 21.79
N LEU A 203 -13.21 0.21 21.90
CA LEU A 203 -13.70 0.83 23.14
C LEU A 203 -15.17 0.47 23.38
N PRO A 204 -15.44 -0.68 24.02
CA PRO A 204 -16.80 -1.13 24.33
C PRO A 204 -17.59 -0.14 25.21
N GLU A 205 -16.89 0.78 25.88
CA GLU A 205 -17.49 1.83 26.70
C GLU A 205 -18.17 2.93 25.88
N LEU A 206 -17.83 3.09 24.58
CA LEU A 206 -18.57 3.96 23.65
C LEU A 206 -20.04 3.54 23.51
N HIS A 207 -20.33 2.26 23.76
CA HIS A 207 -21.70 1.73 23.77
C HIS A 207 -22.47 2.06 25.07
N LYS A 208 -21.78 2.45 26.14
CA LYS A 208 -22.36 2.55 27.50
C LYS A 208 -22.88 3.93 27.87
N GLU A 209 -22.48 5.01 27.19
CA GLU A 209 -23.05 6.33 27.45
C GLU A 209 -24.35 6.53 26.66
N GLU A 210 -25.45 6.18 27.34
CA GLU A 210 -26.83 6.61 27.13
C GLU A 210 -27.32 6.68 25.67
N LYS A 211 -27.57 5.52 25.06
CA LYS A 211 -28.82 5.35 24.29
C LYS A 211 -30.00 5.45 25.27
N ARG A 212 -30.33 6.66 25.73
CA ARG A 212 -31.74 7.03 25.96
C ARG A 212 -32.39 7.16 24.58
N PHE A 213 -32.46 6.05 23.87
CA PHE A 213 -33.33 5.95 22.70
C PHE A 213 -34.74 5.95 23.26
N ASP A 214 -35.44 7.07 23.12
CA ASP A 214 -36.79 7.24 23.62
C ASP A 214 -37.74 6.40 22.74
N MET A 215 -37.87 5.11 23.10
CA MET A 215 -38.73 4.12 22.43
C MET A 215 -40.19 4.58 22.32
N SER A 216 -40.60 5.57 23.13
CA SER A 216 -41.89 6.25 23.05
C SER A 216 -42.11 6.88 21.66
N LYS A 217 -41.09 7.55 21.11
CA LYS A 217 -41.21 8.26 19.82
C LYS A 217 -41.32 7.31 18.62
N LEU A 218 -40.68 6.14 18.70
CA LEU A 218 -40.78 5.09 17.69
C LEU A 218 -42.14 4.39 17.73
N LEU A 219 -42.67 4.13 18.93
CA LEU A 219 -43.99 3.52 19.10
C LEU A 219 -45.12 4.47 18.68
N ASP A 220 -45.00 5.76 18.96
CA ASP A 220 -45.95 6.77 18.45
C ASP A 220 -45.96 6.81 16.92
N ALA A 221 -44.78 6.85 16.28
CA ALA A 221 -44.68 6.86 14.81
C ALA A 221 -45.27 5.60 14.15
N ILE A 222 -45.16 4.43 14.81
CA ILE A 222 -45.73 3.17 14.32
C ILE A 222 -47.24 3.10 14.60
N SER A 223 -47.71 3.65 15.73
CA SER A 223 -49.14 3.63 16.10
C SER A 223 -49.99 4.57 15.24
N PHE A 224 -49.45 5.67 14.73
CA PHE A 224 -50.16 6.57 13.80
C PHE A 224 -50.16 6.10 12.34
N GLY A 225 -49.29 5.16 11.97
CA GLY A 225 -49.18 4.64 10.60
C GLY A 225 -50.20 3.56 10.22
N ASN A 226 -51.00 3.06 11.18
CA ASN A 226 -51.84 1.87 10.97
C ASN A 226 -53.32 2.02 11.32
N MET A 227 -53.84 3.25 11.39
CA MET A 227 -55.29 3.50 11.42
C MET A 227 -55.70 4.45 10.29
N GLY A 228 -56.39 3.90 9.28
CA GLY A 228 -57.28 4.69 8.44
C GLY A 228 -57.05 4.66 6.95
N ASN A 229 -56.88 3.49 6.32
CA ASN A 229 -57.35 3.32 4.94
C ASN A 229 -58.20 2.04 4.85
N GLY A 230 -59.49 2.21 5.08
CA GLY A 230 -60.50 1.15 5.07
C GLY A 230 -61.88 1.71 4.74
N MET A 231 -62.21 1.62 3.45
CA MET A 231 -63.54 1.41 2.86
C MET A 231 -64.52 2.59 2.65
N GLU A 232 -64.73 2.82 1.34
CA GLU A 232 -66.02 2.84 0.61
C GLU A 232 -67.05 3.94 0.95
N ARG A 233 -67.31 4.85 0.00
CA ARG A 233 -68.16 4.66 -1.19
C ARG A 233 -67.98 5.83 -2.17
#